data_AF-A0A946EM38-F1
#
_entry.id   AF-A0A946EM38-F1
#
_cell.length_a   1.000
_cell.length_b   1.000
_cell.length_c   1.000
_cell.angle_alpha   90.00
_cell.angle_beta   90.00
_cell.angle_gamma   90.00
#
_symmetry.space_group_name_H-M   'P 1'
#
loop_
_entity.id
_entity.type
_entity.pdbx_description
1 polymer ?
#
loop_
_entity_poly.entity_id
_entity_poly.type
_entity_poly.pdbx_seq_one_letter_code
_entity_poly.pdbx_strand_id
1 'polypeptide(L)' 'VEPRRVTMLVEDEGEGFDHEFFLGQIEEKDAFDRAKERMREGGRGGLGILLMHRCSDRLEYLGKGNVVRIEKRLHS' A
#
# COMPACT_ATOMS: atom_id res chain seq x y z
N VAL A 1 -8.94 -15.60 -16.69
CA VAL A 1 -9.33 -14.48 -15.81
C VAL A 1 -10.20 -15.05 -14.71
N GLU A 2 -9.84 -14.88 -13.43
CA GLU A 2 -10.67 -15.29 -12.31
C GLU A 2 -11.82 -14.28 -12.14
N PRO A 3 -13.10 -14.64 -12.37
CA PRO A 3 -14.19 -13.67 -12.50
C PRO A 3 -14.51 -12.89 -11.22
N ARG A 4 -13.98 -13.32 -10.08
CA ARG A 4 -14.18 -12.69 -8.76
C ARG A 4 -12.90 -12.10 -8.19
N ARG A 5 -11.91 -11.83 -9.04
CA ARG A 5 -10.69 -11.12 -8.67
C ARG A 5 -10.58 -9.85 -9.49
N VAL A 6 -10.40 -8.73 -8.81
CA VAL A 6 -9.97 -7.47 -9.41
C VAL A 6 -8.47 -7.35 -9.19
N THR A 7 -7.73 -7.09 -10.27
CA THR A 7 -6.31 -6.78 -10.23
C THR A 7 -6.13 -5.37 -10.79
N MET A 8 -5.46 -4.50 -10.02
CA MET A 8 -5.07 -3.16 -10.42
C MET A 8 -3.54 -3.09 -10.50
N LEU A 9 -3.04 -2.49 -11.56
CA LEU A 9 -1.62 -2.20 -11.75
C LEU A 9 -1.47 -0.68 -11.82
N VAL A 10 -0.61 -0.13 -10.98
CA VAL A 10 -0.27 1.29 -10.94
C VAL A 10 1.20 1.42 -11.31
N GLU A 11 1.49 2.26 -12.30
CA GLU A 11 2.85 2.48 -12.81
C GLU A 11 3.17 3.98 -12.80
N ASP A 12 4.40 4.33 -12.44
CA ASP A 12 4.93 5.68 -12.52
C ASP A 12 6.40 5.72 -12.99
N GLU A 13 6.87 6.89 -13.41
CA GLU A 13 8.24 7.12 -13.91
C GLU A 13 9.19 7.70 -12.85
N GLY A 14 8.81 7.63 -11.57
CA GLY A 14 9.60 8.15 -10.45
C GLY A 14 10.83 7.32 -10.13
N GLU A 15 11.59 7.74 -9.11
CA GLU A 15 12.76 7.00 -8.61
C GLU A 15 12.39 5.84 -7.66
N GLY A 16 11.11 5.73 -7.33
CA GLY A 16 10.59 4.82 -6.33
C GLY A 16 10.76 5.35 -4.91
N PHE A 17 10.42 4.51 -3.94
CA PHE A 17 10.58 4.78 -2.53
C PHE A 17 10.81 3.48 -1.75
N ASP A 18 11.29 3.61 -0.51
CA ASP A 18 11.48 2.50 0.42
C ASP A 18 10.13 2.01 0.96
N HIS A 19 9.45 1.21 0.14
CA HIS A 19 8.18 0.59 0.50
C HIS A 19 8.36 -0.50 1.57
N GLU A 20 9.50 -1.18 1.62
CA GLU A 20 9.80 -2.21 2.61
C GLU A 20 9.82 -1.64 4.02
N PHE A 21 10.42 -0.46 4.22
CA PHE A 21 10.37 0.26 5.49
C PHE A 21 8.94 0.46 5.97
N PHE A 22 8.04 0.95 5.11
CA PHE A 22 6.64 1.20 5.49
C PHE A 22 5.84 -0.09 5.68
N LEU A 23 6.09 -1.12 4.86
CA LEU A 23 5.43 -2.42 4.99
C LEU A 23 5.85 -3.12 6.29
N GLY A 24 7.12 -2.98 6.70
CA GLY A 24 7.63 -3.53 7.97
C GLY A 24 6.94 -2.95 9.21
N GLN A 25 6.39 -1.73 9.12
CA GLN A 25 5.66 -1.10 10.23
C GLN A 25 4.20 -1.56 10.33
N ILE A 26 3.66 -2.28 9.34
CA ILE A 26 2.22 -2.62 9.28
C ILE A 26 1.77 -3.51 10.44
N GLU A 27 2.63 -4.40 10.93
CA GLU A 27 2.29 -5.31 12.02
C GLU A 27 2.15 -4.59 13.37
N GLU A 28 2.61 -3.34 13.46
CA GLU A 28 2.46 -2.54 14.67
C GLU A 28 1.01 -2.07 14.82
N LYS A 29 0.40 -2.37 15.98
CA LYS A 29 -1.03 -2.14 16.25
C LYS A 29 -1.48 -0.69 16.07
N ASP A 30 -0.56 0.26 16.23
CA ASP A 30 -0.76 1.71 16.18
C ASP A 30 -0.19 2.35 14.90
N ALA A 31 0.33 1.57 13.95
CA ALA A 31 0.94 2.08 12.72
C ALA A 31 0.02 3.04 11.96
N PHE A 32 -1.28 2.70 11.91
CA PHE A 32 -2.29 3.49 11.22
C PHE A 32 -2.57 4.82 11.94
N ASP A 33 -2.60 4.82 13.27
CA ASP A 33 -2.83 6.01 14.08
C ASP A 33 -1.64 6.97 14.01
N ARG A 34 -0.42 6.46 14.15
CA ARG A 34 0.80 7.26 13.98
C ARG A 34 0.93 7.84 12.58
N ALA A 35 0.58 7.09 11.53
CA ALA A 35 0.63 7.61 10.16
C ALA A 35 -0.39 8.73 9.94
N LYS A 36 -1.59 8.63 10.54
CA LYS A 36 -2.60 9.71 10.52
C LYS A 36 -2.12 10.94 11.31
N GLU A 37 -1.52 10.76 12.47
CA GLU A 37 -0.97 11.84 13.29
C GLU A 37 0.16 12.57 12.57
N ARG A 38 1.14 11.84 12.03
CA ARG A 38 2.21 12.42 11.21
C ARG A 38 1.64 13.24 10.04
N MET A 39 0.58 12.77 9.38
CA MET A 39 -0.07 13.51 8.30
C MET A 39 -0.73 14.80 8.80
N ARG A 40 -1.38 14.77 9.97
CA ARG A 40 -1.99 15.94 10.60
C ARG A 40 -0.94 16.99 10.99
N GLU A 41 0.24 16.55 11.40
CA GLU A 41 1.39 17.40 11.72
C GLU A 41 2.12 17.94 10.47
N GLY A 42 1.63 17.63 9.27
CA GLY A 42 2.21 18.08 8.00
C GLY A 42 3.31 17.17 7.45
N GLY A 43 3.62 16.06 8.12
CA GLY A 43 4.47 15.00 7.60
C GLY A 43 3.82 14.28 6.41
N ARG A 44 4.66 13.61 5.60
CA ARG A 44 4.22 12.92 4.38
C ARG A 44 4.55 11.43 4.42
N GLY A 45 3.83 10.64 3.63
CA GLY A 45 4.10 9.21 3.40
C GLY A 45 3.45 8.25 4.41
N GLY A 46 3.57 6.95 4.13
CA GLY A 46 3.09 5.84 4.95
C GLY A 46 1.58 5.56 4.90
N LEU A 47 0.72 6.56 5.14
CA LEU A 47 -0.73 6.31 5.27
C LEU A 47 -1.34 5.62 4.04
N GLY A 48 -0.96 6.03 2.83
CA GLY A 48 -1.46 5.44 1.59
C GLY A 48 -1.09 3.96 1.44
N ILE A 49 0.13 3.58 1.80
CA ILE A 49 0.62 2.19 1.74
C ILE A 49 -0.14 1.31 2.74
N LEU A 50 -0.32 1.81 3.97
CA LEU A 50 -1.09 1.12 5.00
C LEU A 50 -2.55 0.90 4.57
N LEU A 51 -3.15 1.91 3.92
CA LEU A 51 -4.50 1.81 3.35
C LEU A 51 -4.59 0.75 2.25
N MET A 52 -3.66 0.76 1.29
CA MET A 52 -3.64 -0.22 0.21
C MET A 52 -3.47 -1.64 0.76
N HIS A 53 -2.58 -1.85 1.72
CA HIS A 53 -2.39 -3.15 2.36
C HIS A 53 -3.66 -3.61 3.08
N ARG A 54 -4.28 -2.74 3.89
CA ARG A 54 -5.49 -3.07 4.64
C ARG A 54 -6.69 -3.40 3.75
N CYS A 55 -6.80 -2.73 2.61
CA CYS A 55 -7.97 -2.86 1.73
C CYS A 55 -7.81 -3.99 0.69
N SER A 56 -6.59 -4.45 0.41
CA SER A 56 -6.30 -5.49 -0.58
C SER A 56 -6.11 -6.86 0.06
N ASP A 57 -6.25 -7.91 -0.73
CA ASP A 57 -5.88 -9.26 -0.30
C ASP A 57 -4.44 -9.59 -0.71
N ARG A 58 -3.90 -8.85 -1.68
CA ARG A 58 -2.49 -8.90 -2.09
C ARG A 58 -2.04 -7.52 -2.54
N LEU A 59 -0.88 -7.11 -2.04
CA LEU A 59 -0.18 -5.88 -2.43
C LEU A 59 1.27 -6.25 -2.75
N GLU A 60 1.71 -5.98 -3.97
CA GLU A 60 3.07 -6.26 -4.43
C GLU A 60 3.68 -5.02 -5.07
N TYR A 61 4.91 -4.69 -4.65
CA TYR A 61 5.74 -3.70 -5.31
C TYR A 61 6.73 -4.44 -6.20
N LEU A 62 6.73 -4.14 -7.50
CA LEU A 62 7.56 -4.81 -8.50
C LEU A 62 8.75 -3.92 -8.85
N GLY A 63 9.92 -4.25 -8.32
CA GLY A 63 11.14 -3.46 -8.52
C GLY A 63 11.24 -2.27 -7.55
N LYS A 64 11.92 -1.18 -7.97
CA LYS A 64 12.05 0.05 -7.16
C LYS A 64 10.71 0.82 -7.09
N GLY A 65 9.69 0.28 -6.45
CA GLY A 65 8.47 1.00 -6.01
C GLY A 65 7.56 1.64 -7.07
N ASN A 66 7.99 1.74 -8.33
CA ASN A 66 7.28 2.41 -9.42
C ASN A 66 6.11 1.62 -9.97
N VAL A 67 6.06 0.32 -9.68
CA VAL A 67 4.99 -0.55 -10.13
C VAL A 67 4.37 -1.22 -8.92
N VAL A 68 3.08 -0.99 -8.72
CA VAL A 68 2.29 -1.54 -7.62
C VAL A 68 1.18 -2.39 -8.19
N ARG A 69 1.15 -3.67 -7.80
CA ARG A 69 0.06 -4.60 -8.09
C ARG A 69 -0.81 -4.76 -6.85
N ILE A 70 -2.11 -4.56 -7.02
CA ILE A 70 -3.11 -4.66 -5.97
C ILE A 70 -4.16 -5.67 -6.42
N GLU A 71 -4.42 -6.70 -5.61
CA GLU A 71 -5.47 -7.68 -5.88
C GLU A 71 -6.52 -7.68 -4.77
N LYS A 72 -7.79 -7.72 -5.17
CA LYS A 72 -8.93 -7.87 -4.27
C LYS A 72 -9.90 -8.93 -4.79
N ARG A 73 -10.30 -9.84 -3.92
CA ARG A 73 -11.38 -10.80 -4.15
C ARG A 73 -12.70 -10.12 -3.85
N LEU A 74 -13.65 -10.26 -4.78
CA LEU A 74 -15.00 -9.76 -4.60
C LEU A 74 -15.81 -10.83 -3.85
N HIS A 75 -16.25 -10.49 -2.65
CA HIS A 75 -17.23 -11.29 -1.91
C HIS A 75 -18.64 -10.85 -2.32
N SER A 76 -19.53 -11.83 -2.49
CA SER A 76 -20.95 -11.65 -2.82
C SER A 76 -21.75 -11.04 -1.68
#